data_AF-A7A1Y3-F1
#
_entry.id   AF-A7A1Y3-F1
#
_cell.length_a   1.000
_cell.length_b   1.000
_cell.length_c   1.000
_cell.angle_alpha   90.00
_cell.angle_beta   90.00
_cell.angle_gamma   90.00
#
_symmetry.space_group_name_H-M   'P 1'
#
loop_
_entity.id
_entity.type
_entity.pdbx_description
1 polymer ?
#
loop_
_entity_poly.entity_id
_entity_poly.type
_entity_poly.pdbx_seq_one_letter_code
_entity_poly.pdbx_strand_id
1 'polypeptide(L)'
;DPHDWEVVAANLNSYLYENKAWNTRYFFFNAMGCQEAFRTTLLEPFSLKKDEAAKVKSFKDSVPYIEEALGVYFREVEKQWKLFNTEKSWSPVGLEDAKLPKEAYRFKLTWFLKRISNIFMLIPFLNFLCCIYVSRGMCLLLRTLYLGWILFMLVQGFQNIRVLIMSMEHKMQFLSTIINEQESGANGWDEIARKMNRYLFEKKVWKNEEFFFDGIDCEWFFSHFFYRVLSAKKSMRALSLNVELWPYIKEAQLSCSEESLA
;
A
#
# COMPACT_ATOMS: atom_id res chain seq x y z
N ASP A 1 -2.84 -18.01 5.95
CA ASP A 1 -2.89 -18.49 4.55
C ASP A 1 -4.24 -18.13 3.90
N PRO A 2 -4.37 -17.85 2.58
CA PRO A 2 -5.68 -17.76 1.91
C PRO A 2 -6.62 -18.95 2.23
N HIS A 3 -6.06 -20.15 2.42
CA HIS A 3 -6.82 -21.35 2.71
C HIS A 3 -7.53 -21.30 4.08
N ASP A 4 -6.93 -20.66 5.09
CA ASP A 4 -7.56 -20.49 6.40
C ASP A 4 -8.80 -19.59 6.31
N TRP A 5 -8.74 -18.56 5.46
CA TRP A 5 -9.84 -17.62 5.26
C TRP A 5 -10.98 -18.20 4.42
N GLU A 6 -10.72 -19.19 3.56
CA GLU A 6 -11.77 -19.94 2.87
C GLU A 6 -12.65 -20.70 3.87
N VAL A 7 -12.02 -21.37 4.84
CA VAL A 7 -12.73 -22.10 5.91
C VAL A 7 -13.53 -21.13 6.78
N VAL A 8 -12.92 -20.01 7.18
CA VAL A 8 -13.60 -18.96 7.96
C VAL A 8 -14.80 -18.42 7.20
N ALA A 9 -14.65 -18.08 5.92
CA ALA A 9 -15.74 -17.58 5.08
C ALA A 9 -16.88 -18.60 4.92
N ALA A 10 -16.56 -19.88 4.71
CA ALA A 10 -17.56 -20.95 4.58
C ALA A 10 -18.35 -21.17 5.88
N ASN A 11 -17.66 -21.16 7.02
CA ASN A 11 -18.29 -21.31 8.34
C ASN A 11 -19.20 -20.12 8.66
N LEU A 12 -18.73 -18.89 8.41
CA LEU A 12 -19.52 -17.66 8.61
C LEU A 12 -20.75 -17.63 7.69
N ASN A 13 -20.58 -17.96 6.41
CA ASN A 13 -21.69 -18.04 5.46
C ASN A 13 -22.77 -19.03 5.93
N SER A 14 -22.35 -20.21 6.41
CA SER A 14 -23.26 -21.23 6.93
C SER A 14 -23.99 -20.75 8.18
N TYR A 15 -23.25 -20.19 9.15
CA TYR A 15 -23.81 -19.63 10.37
C TYR A 15 -24.84 -18.52 10.08
N LEU A 16 -24.52 -17.57 9.20
CA LEU A 16 -25.41 -16.46 8.86
C LEU A 16 -26.70 -16.94 8.17
N TYR A 17 -26.59 -17.97 7.32
CA TYR A 17 -27.75 -18.57 6.65
C TYR A 17 -28.64 -19.34 7.65
N GLU A 18 -28.05 -20.20 8.47
CA GLU A 18 -28.77 -21.04 9.43
C GLU A 18 -29.49 -20.21 10.50
N ASN A 19 -28.87 -19.11 10.95
CA ASN A 19 -29.46 -18.19 11.91
C ASN A 19 -30.40 -17.15 11.27
N LYS A 20 -30.66 -17.25 9.95
CA LYS A 20 -31.49 -16.29 9.19
C LYS A 20 -31.01 -14.84 9.28
N ALA A 21 -29.73 -14.63 9.59
CA ALA A 21 -29.09 -13.32 9.55
C ALA A 21 -28.79 -12.89 8.10
N TRP A 22 -28.72 -13.85 7.17
CA TRP A 22 -28.64 -13.61 5.73
C TRP A 22 -29.52 -14.59 4.95
N ASN A 23 -30.06 -14.15 3.82
CA ASN A 23 -31.03 -14.94 3.05
C ASN A 23 -30.41 -16.08 2.23
N THR A 24 -29.08 -16.08 2.06
CA THR A 24 -28.37 -17.05 1.21
C THR A 24 -27.13 -17.60 1.91
N ARG A 25 -26.55 -18.68 1.38
CA ARG A 25 -25.26 -19.22 1.85
C ARG A 25 -24.04 -18.49 1.27
N TYR A 26 -24.24 -17.30 0.70
CA TYR A 26 -23.21 -16.58 -0.06
C TYR A 26 -23.09 -15.13 0.44
N PHE A 27 -22.96 -14.93 1.74
CA PHE A 27 -22.69 -13.60 2.29
C PHE A 27 -21.32 -13.09 1.82
N PHE A 28 -20.26 -13.88 2.04
CA PHE A 28 -18.96 -13.68 1.44
C PHE A 28 -18.82 -14.49 0.16
N PHE A 29 -18.43 -13.81 -0.92
CA PHE A 29 -18.15 -14.46 -2.21
C PHE A 29 -16.83 -15.25 -2.20
N ASN A 30 -15.80 -14.74 -1.49
CA ASN A 30 -14.50 -15.39 -1.40
C ASN A 30 -13.77 -15.04 -0.09
N ALA A 31 -12.68 -15.76 0.18
CA ALA A 31 -11.81 -15.57 1.34
C ALA A 31 -11.28 -14.13 1.46
N MET A 32 -10.91 -13.49 0.34
CA MET A 32 -10.41 -12.12 0.35
C MET A 32 -11.45 -11.11 0.83
N GLY A 33 -12.70 -11.25 0.40
CA GLY A 33 -13.81 -10.41 0.85
C GLY A 33 -14.09 -10.59 2.34
N CYS A 34 -13.98 -11.83 2.84
CA CYS A 34 -14.11 -12.12 4.27
C CYS A 34 -12.98 -11.49 5.08
N GLN A 35 -11.74 -11.66 4.64
CA GLN A 35 -10.56 -11.07 5.28
C GLN A 35 -10.65 -9.53 5.29
N GLU A 36 -11.01 -8.91 4.17
CA GLU A 36 -11.12 -7.45 4.09
C GLU A 36 -12.26 -6.92 4.97
N ALA A 37 -13.37 -7.64 5.09
CA ALA A 37 -14.44 -7.31 6.02
C ALA A 37 -13.98 -7.38 7.48
N PHE A 38 -13.21 -8.42 7.84
CA PHE A 38 -12.57 -8.52 9.16
C PHE A 38 -11.64 -7.31 9.41
N ARG A 39 -10.80 -6.96 8.44
CA ARG A 39 -9.85 -5.85 8.56
C ARG A 39 -10.54 -4.51 8.78
N THR A 40 -11.52 -4.20 7.94
CA THR A 40 -12.22 -2.90 7.95
C THR A 40 -13.23 -2.76 9.09
N THR A 41 -13.84 -3.88 9.54
CA THR A 41 -14.91 -3.84 10.55
C THR A 41 -14.39 -4.08 11.97
N LEU A 42 -13.35 -4.91 12.13
CA LEU A 42 -12.83 -5.29 13.45
C LEU A 42 -11.43 -4.75 13.67
N LEU A 43 -10.46 -5.14 12.85
CA LEU A 43 -9.04 -4.81 13.08
C LEU A 43 -8.78 -3.30 13.12
N GLU A 44 -9.13 -2.58 12.04
CA GLU A 44 -8.83 -1.15 11.96
C GLU A 44 -9.54 -0.34 13.06
N PRO A 45 -10.86 -0.48 13.29
CA PRO A 45 -11.54 0.31 14.30
C PRO A 45 -11.11 -0.07 15.73
N PHE A 46 -10.77 -1.34 15.99
CA PHE A 46 -10.31 -1.78 17.29
C PHE A 46 -8.92 -1.22 17.61
N SER A 47 -7.98 -1.26 16.65
CA SER A 47 -6.61 -0.76 16.84
C SER A 47 -6.50 0.77 16.88
N LEU A 48 -7.48 1.50 16.36
CA LEU A 48 -7.53 2.96 16.48
C LEU A 48 -7.97 3.44 17.88
N LYS A 49 -8.64 2.60 18.66
CA LYS A 49 -9.13 2.95 19.99
C LYS A 49 -8.02 2.80 21.02
N LYS A 50 -7.65 3.92 21.65
CA LYS A 50 -6.55 3.98 22.62
C LYS A 50 -6.90 3.36 23.97
N ASP A 51 -8.15 3.51 24.42
CA ASP A 51 -8.54 3.17 25.79
C ASP A 51 -9.59 2.06 25.81
N GLU A 52 -9.53 1.21 26.84
CA GLU A 52 -10.47 0.10 27.05
C GLU A 52 -11.92 0.59 27.13
N ALA A 53 -12.15 1.74 27.76
CA ALA A 53 -13.48 2.35 27.80
C ALA A 53 -14.04 2.66 26.39
N ALA A 54 -13.18 3.05 25.44
CA ALA A 54 -13.58 3.32 24.06
C ALA A 54 -13.84 2.04 23.26
N LYS A 55 -13.12 0.96 23.55
CA LYS A 55 -13.36 -0.38 22.98
C LYS A 55 -14.66 -0.97 23.49
N VAL A 56 -14.86 -1.00 24.81
CA VAL A 56 -16.11 -1.47 25.45
C VAL A 56 -17.31 -0.64 24.97
N LYS A 57 -17.17 0.68 24.81
CA LYS A 57 -18.26 1.51 24.28
C LYS A 57 -18.73 1.09 22.87
N SER A 58 -17.82 0.65 21.99
CA SER A 58 -18.17 0.31 20.61
C SER A 58 -18.45 -1.16 20.39
N PHE A 59 -17.72 -2.04 21.07
CA PHE A 59 -17.78 -3.48 20.86
C PHE A 59 -18.47 -4.22 22.01
N LYS A 60 -18.74 -3.53 23.13
CA LYS A 60 -19.50 -4.05 24.27
C LYS A 60 -18.94 -5.40 24.73
N ASP A 61 -19.81 -6.39 24.89
CA ASP A 61 -19.49 -7.73 25.35
C ASP A 61 -18.67 -8.54 24.32
N SER A 62 -18.51 -8.03 23.09
CA SER A 62 -17.71 -8.67 22.05
C SER A 62 -16.20 -8.43 22.19
N VAL A 63 -15.76 -7.52 23.07
CA VAL A 63 -14.34 -7.16 23.25
C VAL A 63 -13.44 -8.39 23.46
N PRO A 64 -13.72 -9.32 24.40
CA PRO A 64 -12.83 -10.45 24.65
C PRO A 64 -12.66 -11.35 23.41
N TYR A 65 -13.74 -11.59 22.67
CA TYR A 65 -13.70 -12.41 21.45
C TYR A 65 -12.93 -11.73 20.33
N ILE A 66 -13.04 -10.41 20.21
CA ILE A 66 -12.27 -9.64 19.24
C ILE A 66 -10.79 -9.68 19.60
N GLU A 67 -10.42 -9.53 20.87
CA GLU A 67 -9.02 -9.61 21.31
C GLU A 67 -8.41 -10.98 21.04
N GLU A 68 -9.15 -12.06 21.29
CA GLU A 68 -8.71 -13.41 20.98
C GLU A 68 -8.50 -13.61 19.47
N ALA A 69 -9.48 -13.19 18.65
CA ALA A 69 -9.39 -13.28 17.19
C ALA A 69 -8.22 -12.45 16.63
N LEU A 70 -8.01 -11.24 17.15
CA LEU A 70 -6.87 -10.40 16.80
C LEU A 70 -5.55 -11.06 17.22
N GLY A 71 -5.49 -11.67 18.40
CA GLY A 71 -4.32 -12.41 18.86
C GLY A 71 -3.94 -13.57 17.95
N VAL A 72 -4.92 -14.35 17.47
CA VAL A 72 -4.69 -15.39 16.45
C VAL A 72 -4.19 -14.77 15.14
N TYR A 73 -4.84 -13.71 14.69
CA TYR A 73 -4.50 -13.04 13.44
C TYR A 73 -3.07 -12.46 13.43
N PHE A 74 -2.70 -11.71 14.47
CA PHE A 74 -1.36 -11.11 14.59
C PHE A 74 -0.25 -12.16 14.74
N ARG A 75 -0.52 -13.30 15.40
CA ARG A 75 0.44 -14.42 15.45
C ARG A 75 0.74 -14.98 14.06
N GLU A 76 -0.27 -15.09 13.21
CA GLU A 76 -0.07 -15.54 11.82
C GLU A 76 0.69 -14.49 11.00
N VAL A 77 0.37 -13.21 11.15
CA VAL A 77 1.15 -12.11 10.52
C VAL A 77 2.61 -12.16 10.95
N GLU A 78 2.88 -12.33 12.26
CA GLU A 78 4.23 -12.39 12.80
C GLU A 78 4.98 -13.63 12.31
N LYS A 79 4.30 -14.78 12.23
CA LYS A 79 4.86 -15.99 11.64
C LYS A 79 5.24 -15.77 10.18
N GLN A 80 4.38 -15.13 9.40
CA GLN A 80 4.68 -14.78 8.01
C GLN A 80 5.88 -13.84 7.91
N TRP A 81 5.96 -12.81 8.76
CA TRP A 81 7.11 -11.91 8.83
C TRP A 81 8.41 -12.64 9.18
N LYS A 82 8.40 -13.54 10.17
CA LYS A 82 9.57 -14.32 10.55
C LYS A 82 10.03 -15.27 9.44
N LEU A 83 9.10 -15.98 8.81
CA LEU A 83 9.40 -16.81 7.63
C LEU A 83 10.02 -15.96 6.52
N PHE A 84 9.46 -14.78 6.28
CA PHE A 84 9.94 -13.84 5.29
C PHE A 84 11.40 -13.42 5.54
N ASN A 85 11.72 -12.98 6.76
CA ASN A 85 13.07 -12.54 7.12
C ASN A 85 14.07 -13.71 7.25
N THR A 86 13.62 -14.92 7.55
CA THR A 86 14.50 -16.09 7.78
C THR A 86 14.77 -16.88 6.49
N GLU A 87 13.77 -17.04 5.61
CA GLU A 87 13.87 -17.87 4.40
C GLU A 87 14.04 -17.05 3.10
N LYS A 88 13.82 -15.72 3.13
CA LYS A 88 13.80 -14.88 1.92
C LYS A 88 14.44 -13.50 2.15
N SER A 89 15.74 -13.44 2.45
CA SER A 89 16.50 -12.32 1.88
C SER A 89 16.50 -12.52 0.36
N TRP A 90 15.53 -11.92 -0.32
CA TRP A 90 15.47 -11.99 -1.77
C TRP A 90 16.76 -11.35 -2.31
N SER A 91 17.64 -12.18 -2.86
CA SER A 91 18.88 -11.76 -3.49
C SER A 91 18.65 -11.66 -5.00
N PRO A 92 18.56 -10.44 -5.55
CA PRO A 92 18.38 -10.28 -6.99
C PRO A 92 19.58 -10.81 -7.76
N VAL A 93 19.31 -11.64 -8.77
CA VAL A 93 20.32 -11.99 -9.78
C VAL A 93 20.49 -10.80 -10.72
N GLY A 94 21.71 -10.30 -10.90
CA GLY A 94 22.04 -9.23 -11.85
C GLY A 94 21.66 -7.82 -11.39
N LEU A 95 21.68 -7.55 -10.09
CA LEU A 95 21.40 -6.22 -9.54
C LEU A 95 22.39 -5.15 -10.04
N GLU A 96 23.64 -5.54 -10.31
CA GLU A 96 24.70 -4.65 -10.82
C GLU A 96 24.35 -4.03 -12.18
N ASP A 97 23.53 -4.71 -12.99
CA ASP A 97 23.10 -4.24 -14.30
C ASP A 97 21.80 -3.39 -14.24
N ALA A 98 21.11 -3.39 -13.09
CA ALA A 98 19.83 -2.72 -12.95
C ALA A 98 20.02 -1.21 -12.78
N LYS A 99 19.56 -0.44 -13.78
CA LYS A 99 19.65 1.02 -13.79
C LYS A 99 18.38 1.66 -13.29
N LEU A 100 18.51 2.70 -12.47
CA LEU A 100 17.35 3.49 -12.07
C LEU A 100 16.86 4.36 -13.24
N PRO A 101 15.55 4.65 -13.32
CA PRO A 101 15.02 5.54 -14.35
C PRO A 101 15.70 6.92 -14.40
N LYS A 102 16.19 7.46 -13.28
CA LYS A 102 16.96 8.72 -13.30
C LYS A 102 18.20 8.69 -14.19
N GLU A 103 18.76 7.51 -14.46
CA GLU A 103 19.94 7.34 -15.33
C GLU A 103 19.56 7.29 -16.81
N ALA A 104 18.32 6.91 -17.13
CA ALA A 104 17.82 6.79 -18.50
C ALA A 104 17.03 8.02 -18.97
N TYR A 105 16.32 8.70 -18.06
CA TYR A 105 15.48 9.85 -18.38
C TYR A 105 16.13 11.15 -17.90
N ARG A 106 16.20 12.15 -18.80
CA ARG A 106 16.72 13.48 -18.47
C ARG A 106 15.89 14.22 -17.42
N PHE A 107 14.57 13.96 -17.36
CA PHE A 107 13.66 14.61 -16.43
C PHE A 107 12.62 13.63 -15.85
N LYS A 108 12.38 13.70 -14.54
CA LYS A 108 11.34 12.90 -13.85
C LYS A 108 9.95 13.06 -14.49
N LEU A 109 9.63 14.26 -14.98
CA LEU A 109 8.37 14.54 -15.67
C LEU A 109 8.20 13.68 -16.94
N THR A 110 9.27 13.43 -17.70
CA THR A 110 9.20 12.63 -18.93
C THR A 110 8.91 11.16 -18.64
N TRP A 111 9.59 10.60 -17.64
CA TRP A 111 9.30 9.26 -17.11
C TRP A 111 7.83 9.17 -16.68
N PHE A 112 7.39 10.11 -15.86
CA PHE A 112 6.03 10.14 -15.33
C PHE A 112 4.94 10.25 -16.41
N LEU A 113 5.10 11.15 -17.39
CA LEU A 113 4.15 11.31 -18.50
C LEU A 113 4.05 10.05 -19.36
N LYS A 114 5.18 9.39 -19.64
CA LYS A 114 5.20 8.10 -20.35
C LYS A 114 4.41 7.03 -19.60
N ARG A 115 4.43 7.04 -18.25
CA ARG A 115 3.72 6.07 -17.42
C ARG A 115 2.23 6.34 -17.31
N ILE A 116 1.83 7.59 -17.06
CA ILE A 116 0.41 7.95 -17.05
C ILE A 116 -0.22 7.68 -18.40
N SER A 117 0.47 8.01 -19.48
CA SER A 117 -0.01 7.72 -20.83
C SER A 117 -0.35 6.23 -20.93
N ASN A 118 0.55 5.33 -20.55
CA ASN A 118 0.30 3.89 -20.66
C ASN A 118 -0.80 3.34 -19.72
N ILE A 119 -0.98 3.92 -18.53
CA ILE A 119 -1.94 3.41 -17.52
C ILE A 119 -3.34 4.02 -17.70
N PHE A 120 -3.41 5.32 -17.99
CA PHE A 120 -4.66 6.07 -17.93
C PHE A 120 -5.14 6.59 -19.27
N MET A 121 -4.36 6.52 -20.37
CA MET A 121 -4.59 7.13 -21.71
C MET A 121 -5.98 7.76 -21.97
N LEU A 122 -7.05 6.97 -21.85
CA LEU A 122 -8.43 7.37 -22.10
C LEU A 122 -8.92 8.51 -21.18
N ILE A 123 -8.63 8.47 -19.88
CA ILE A 123 -9.19 9.40 -18.88
C ILE A 123 -8.64 10.83 -19.06
N PRO A 124 -7.31 11.07 -19.07
CA PRO A 124 -6.71 12.35 -19.42
C PRO A 124 -7.13 12.85 -20.81
N PHE A 125 -7.23 11.96 -21.81
CA PHE A 125 -7.66 12.36 -23.16
C PHE A 125 -9.11 12.88 -23.18
N LEU A 126 -10.04 12.17 -22.55
CA LEU A 126 -11.44 12.61 -22.42
C LEU A 126 -11.57 13.90 -21.60
N ASN A 127 -10.82 14.02 -20.50
CA ASN A 127 -10.80 15.26 -19.71
C ASN A 127 -10.26 16.43 -20.51
N PHE A 128 -9.22 16.23 -21.33
CA PHE A 128 -8.66 17.27 -22.20
C PHE A 128 -9.66 17.73 -23.27
N LEU A 129 -10.41 16.81 -23.88
CA LEU A 129 -11.48 17.17 -24.82
C LEU A 129 -12.61 17.95 -24.13
N CYS A 130 -13.00 17.53 -22.93
CA CYS A 130 -13.94 18.27 -22.08
C CYS A 130 -13.40 19.66 -21.71
N CYS A 131 -12.10 19.81 -21.40
CA CYS A 131 -11.49 21.13 -21.18
C CYS A 131 -11.72 22.04 -22.38
N ILE A 132 -11.38 21.58 -23.59
CA ILE A 132 -11.45 22.39 -24.81
C ILE A 132 -12.90 22.79 -25.08
N TYR A 133 -13.84 21.86 -24.90
CA TYR A 133 -15.26 22.09 -25.11
C TYR A 133 -15.85 23.09 -24.12
N VAL A 134 -15.69 22.85 -22.81
CA VAL A 134 -16.26 23.67 -21.73
C VAL A 134 -15.58 25.03 -21.65
N SER A 135 -14.27 25.09 -21.92
CA SER A 135 -13.52 26.33 -21.78
C SER A 135 -13.60 27.27 -22.96
N ARG A 136 -14.30 26.92 -24.05
CA ARG A 136 -14.38 27.71 -25.29
C ARG A 136 -14.79 29.18 -25.06
N GLY A 137 -15.55 29.47 -24.00
CA GLY A 137 -15.92 30.83 -23.55
C GLY A 137 -15.22 31.36 -22.29
N MET A 138 -14.27 30.62 -21.71
CA MET A 138 -13.58 30.97 -20.45
C MET A 138 -12.25 31.69 -20.69
N CYS A 139 -11.84 32.55 -19.73
CA CYS A 139 -10.55 33.24 -19.75
C CYS A 139 -9.36 32.25 -19.71
N LEU A 140 -8.25 32.61 -20.35
CA LEU A 140 -7.02 31.81 -20.45
C LEU A 140 -6.48 31.34 -19.08
N LEU A 141 -6.60 32.18 -18.04
CA LEU A 141 -6.16 31.83 -16.68
C LEU A 141 -6.94 30.66 -16.07
N LEU A 142 -8.24 30.58 -16.32
CA LEU A 142 -9.06 29.46 -15.82
C LEU A 142 -8.73 28.16 -16.57
N ARG A 143 -8.37 28.27 -17.85
CA ARG A 143 -7.90 27.13 -18.65
C ARG A 143 -6.59 26.57 -18.12
N THR A 144 -5.62 27.43 -17.82
CA THR A 144 -4.31 26.99 -17.30
C THR A 144 -4.43 26.38 -15.91
N LEU A 145 -5.22 26.98 -15.01
CA LEU A 145 -5.49 26.42 -13.69
C LEU A 145 -6.15 25.03 -13.76
N TYR A 146 -7.11 24.85 -14.67
CA TYR A 146 -7.79 23.57 -14.84
C TYR A 146 -6.87 22.47 -15.38
N LEU A 147 -5.99 22.79 -16.35
CA LEU A 147 -4.97 21.84 -16.82
C LEU A 147 -3.98 21.47 -15.71
N GLY A 148 -3.57 22.44 -14.89
CA GLY A 148 -2.73 22.20 -13.71
C GLY A 148 -3.42 21.28 -12.70
N TRP A 149 -4.71 21.50 -12.44
CA TRP A 149 -5.52 20.63 -11.57
C TRP A 149 -5.64 19.20 -12.11
N ILE A 150 -5.87 19.01 -13.40
CA ILE A 150 -5.91 17.68 -14.02
C ILE A 150 -4.55 16.98 -13.86
N LEU A 151 -3.45 17.68 -14.15
CA LEU A 151 -2.11 17.11 -13.99
C LEU A 151 -1.89 16.68 -12.53
N PHE A 152 -2.27 17.52 -11.56
CA PHE A 152 -2.20 17.18 -10.15
C PHE A 152 -3.01 15.94 -9.80
N MET A 153 -4.26 15.83 -10.29
CA MET A 153 -5.11 14.66 -10.06
C MET A 153 -4.52 13.38 -10.67
N LEU A 154 -3.88 13.48 -11.83
CA LEU A 154 -3.19 12.34 -12.46
C LEU A 154 -1.94 11.91 -11.66
N VAL A 155 -1.19 12.86 -11.11
CA VAL A 155 -0.07 12.58 -10.19
C VAL A 155 -0.58 11.81 -8.97
N GLN A 156 -1.60 12.34 -8.30
CA GLN A 156 -2.19 11.67 -7.14
C GLN A 156 -2.72 10.28 -7.50
N GLY A 157 -3.44 10.15 -8.62
CA GLY A 157 -3.95 8.88 -9.10
C GLY A 157 -2.85 7.85 -9.38
N PHE A 158 -1.77 8.25 -10.04
CA PHE A 158 -0.62 7.38 -10.29
C PHE A 158 0.02 6.90 -8.99
N GLN A 159 0.27 7.80 -8.04
CA GLN A 159 0.87 7.43 -6.74
C GLN A 159 -0.05 6.48 -5.95
N ASN A 160 -1.36 6.72 -5.96
CA ASN A 160 -2.33 5.84 -5.31
C ASN A 160 -2.41 4.45 -5.94
N ILE A 161 -2.31 4.36 -7.28
CA ILE A 161 -2.29 3.06 -7.97
C ILE A 161 -1.06 2.24 -7.57
N ARG A 162 0.11 2.88 -7.46
CA ARG A 162 1.36 2.19 -7.08
C ARG A 162 1.22 1.44 -5.76
N VAL A 163 0.66 2.10 -4.74
CA VAL A 163 0.45 1.46 -3.43
C VAL A 163 -0.70 0.44 -3.43
N LEU A 164 -1.74 0.65 -4.25
CA LEU A 164 -2.88 -0.26 -4.37
C LEU A 164 -2.49 -1.60 -5.03
N ILE A 165 -1.58 -1.56 -6.02
CA ILE A 165 -1.07 -2.76 -6.70
C ILE A 165 -0.22 -3.62 -5.75
N MET A 166 0.42 -3.02 -4.74
CA MET A 166 1.21 -3.78 -3.78
C MET A 166 0.32 -4.59 -2.83
N SER A 167 0.36 -5.91 -2.97
CA SER A 167 -0.17 -6.85 -1.99
C SER A 167 0.57 -6.74 -0.64
N MET A 168 0.03 -7.36 0.41
CA MET A 168 0.68 -7.38 1.72
C MET A 168 2.08 -7.99 1.69
N GLU A 169 2.31 -9.03 0.88
CA GLU A 169 3.63 -9.65 0.72
C GLU A 169 4.65 -8.64 0.17
N HIS A 170 4.27 -7.86 -0.86
CA HIS A 170 5.18 -6.89 -1.47
C HIS A 170 5.44 -5.69 -0.55
N LYS A 171 4.46 -5.32 0.29
CA LYS A 171 4.66 -4.31 1.34
C LYS A 171 5.61 -4.81 2.42
N MET A 172 5.49 -6.08 2.84
CA MET A 172 6.44 -6.70 3.77
C MET A 172 7.85 -6.79 3.17
N GLN A 173 7.98 -7.17 1.90
CA GLN A 173 9.27 -7.13 1.20
C GLN A 173 9.89 -5.74 1.25
N PHE A 174 9.10 -4.71 0.94
CA PHE A 174 9.59 -3.34 0.94
C PHE A 174 10.12 -2.92 2.31
N LEU A 175 9.37 -3.19 3.37
CA LEU A 175 9.79 -2.86 4.74
C LEU A 175 11.02 -3.66 5.17
N SER A 176 11.07 -4.96 4.85
CA SER A 176 12.23 -5.81 5.14
C SER A 176 13.48 -5.34 4.39
N THR A 177 13.35 -4.95 3.12
CA THR A 177 14.46 -4.37 2.36
C THR A 177 14.93 -3.05 2.97
N ILE A 178 14.03 -2.19 3.46
CA ILE A 178 14.45 -0.97 4.17
C ILE A 178 15.22 -1.30 5.45
N ILE A 179 14.73 -2.26 6.26
CA ILE A 179 15.36 -2.64 7.52
C ILE A 179 16.76 -3.25 7.30
N ASN A 180 16.92 -4.09 6.27
CA ASN A 180 18.17 -4.84 6.03
C ASN A 180 19.25 -4.05 5.29
N GLU A 181 18.90 -3.06 4.47
CA GLU A 181 19.84 -2.33 3.61
C GLU A 181 20.43 -1.08 4.28
N GLN A 182 19.98 -0.74 5.48
CA GLN A 182 20.34 0.50 6.17
C GLN A 182 21.66 0.40 6.97
N GLU A 183 22.70 -0.14 6.34
CA GLU A 183 24.10 0.09 6.71
C GLU A 183 24.83 0.57 5.44
N SER A 184 24.71 1.86 5.07
CA SER A 184 25.68 2.66 4.26
C SER A 184 25.07 3.91 3.56
N GLY A 185 24.75 4.98 4.30
CA GLY A 185 24.74 6.37 3.83
C GLY A 185 23.68 6.78 2.80
N ALA A 186 23.74 8.04 2.34
CA ALA A 186 22.78 8.71 1.44
C ALA A 186 22.50 8.00 0.08
N ASN A 187 23.27 6.96 -0.27
CA ASN A 187 23.07 6.12 -1.45
C ASN A 187 22.13 4.92 -1.18
N GLY A 188 21.74 4.66 0.07
CA GLY A 188 20.91 3.51 0.47
C GLY A 188 19.52 3.51 -0.17
N TRP A 189 18.87 4.67 -0.32
CA TRP A 189 17.54 4.73 -0.94
C TRP A 189 17.54 4.40 -2.43
N ASP A 190 18.62 4.72 -3.14
CA ASP A 190 18.76 4.31 -4.55
C ASP A 190 18.91 2.79 -4.66
N GLU A 191 19.65 2.19 -3.73
CA GLU A 191 19.81 0.73 -3.65
C GLU A 191 18.48 0.04 -3.36
N ILE A 192 17.73 0.53 -2.37
CA ILE A 192 16.39 0.06 -2.03
C ILE A 192 15.46 0.19 -3.25
N ALA A 193 15.48 1.35 -3.92
CA ALA A 193 14.67 1.59 -5.12
C ALA A 193 15.01 0.59 -6.24
N ARG A 194 16.30 0.30 -6.46
CA ARG A 194 16.77 -0.65 -7.48
C ARG A 194 16.32 -2.08 -7.14
N LYS A 195 16.55 -2.53 -5.91
CA LYS A 195 16.12 -3.84 -5.41
C LYS A 195 14.62 -4.02 -5.57
N MET A 196 13.83 -3.02 -5.16
CA MET A 196 12.38 -3.10 -5.27
C MET A 196 11.86 -3.05 -6.71
N ASN A 197 12.45 -2.24 -7.58
CA ASN A 197 12.08 -2.21 -8.99
C ASN A 197 12.25 -3.58 -9.64
N ARG A 198 13.39 -4.23 -9.38
CA ARG A 198 13.69 -5.57 -9.89
C ARG A 198 12.77 -6.61 -9.27
N TYR A 199 12.54 -6.57 -7.96
CA TYR A 199 11.61 -7.48 -7.26
C TYR A 199 10.20 -7.40 -7.84
N LEU A 200 9.65 -6.20 -7.98
CA LEU A 200 8.29 -5.99 -8.48
C LEU A 200 8.16 -6.40 -9.96
N PHE A 201 9.22 -6.27 -10.74
CA PHE A 201 9.28 -6.76 -12.11
C PHE A 201 9.31 -8.29 -12.17
N GLU A 202 10.21 -8.95 -11.42
CA GLU A 202 10.33 -10.42 -11.39
C GLU A 202 9.06 -11.09 -10.88
N LYS A 203 8.40 -10.49 -9.88
CA LYS A 203 7.11 -10.93 -9.37
C LYS A 203 5.93 -10.59 -10.29
N LYS A 204 6.18 -9.95 -11.43
CA LYS A 204 5.18 -9.50 -12.42
C LYS A 204 4.09 -8.59 -11.83
N VAL A 205 4.41 -7.92 -10.72
CA VAL A 205 3.57 -6.93 -10.06
C VAL A 205 3.59 -5.63 -10.86
N TRP A 206 4.75 -5.32 -11.44
CA TRP A 206 4.95 -4.19 -12.35
C TRP A 206 5.50 -4.68 -13.69
N LYS A 207 5.14 -3.99 -14.77
CA LYS A 207 5.47 -4.43 -16.15
C LYS A 207 6.96 -4.26 -16.53
N ASN A 208 7.77 -3.61 -15.70
CA ASN A 208 9.17 -3.26 -15.98
C ASN A 208 9.89 -2.91 -14.68
N GLU A 209 11.18 -2.62 -14.76
CA GLU A 209 12.03 -2.25 -13.62
C GLU A 209 12.03 -0.74 -13.34
N GLU A 210 10.92 -0.05 -13.63
CA GLU A 210 10.79 1.39 -13.43
C GLU A 210 9.59 1.72 -12.52
N PHE A 211 9.49 1.06 -11.37
CA PHE A 211 8.45 1.36 -10.39
C PHE A 211 8.75 2.66 -9.63
N PHE A 212 9.94 2.76 -9.03
CA PHE A 212 10.54 3.96 -8.45
C PHE A 212 11.43 4.65 -9.49
N PHE A 213 11.36 5.99 -9.52
CA PHE A 213 12.22 6.79 -10.39
C PHE A 213 13.67 6.89 -9.89
N ASP A 214 13.82 7.09 -8.58
CA ASP A 214 15.08 7.26 -7.85
C ASP A 214 14.85 6.98 -6.35
N GLY A 215 15.93 7.03 -5.56
CA GLY A 215 15.87 6.92 -4.11
C GLY A 215 15.00 7.98 -3.43
N ILE A 216 14.98 9.21 -3.95
CA ILE A 216 14.12 10.29 -3.43
C ILE A 216 12.63 9.95 -3.62
N ASP A 217 12.26 9.39 -4.78
CA ASP A 217 10.90 8.88 -5.03
C ASP A 217 10.55 7.72 -4.10
N CYS A 218 11.51 6.85 -3.82
CA CYS A 218 11.35 5.71 -2.92
C CYS A 218 11.16 6.13 -1.46
N GLU A 219 12.00 7.03 -0.96
CA GLU A 219 11.88 7.62 0.38
C GLU A 219 10.56 8.38 0.53
N TRP A 220 10.21 9.22 -0.44
CA TRP A 220 8.94 9.94 -0.43
C TRP A 220 7.75 8.98 -0.39
N PHE A 221 7.81 7.88 -1.15
CA PHE A 221 6.76 6.86 -1.16
C PHE A 221 6.61 6.18 0.20
N PHE A 222 7.72 5.80 0.85
CA PHE A 222 7.71 5.26 2.22
C PHE A 222 7.10 6.27 3.21
N SER A 223 7.59 7.51 3.18
CA SER A 223 7.12 8.57 4.07
C SER A 223 5.63 8.86 3.89
N HIS A 224 5.15 8.90 2.64
CA HIS A 224 3.78 9.25 2.34
C HIS A 224 2.78 8.11 2.60
N PHE A 225 3.09 6.88 2.20
CA PHE A 225 2.13 5.77 2.24
C PHE A 225 2.23 4.87 3.46
N PHE A 226 3.36 4.90 4.18
CA PHE A 226 3.55 4.09 5.39
C PHE A 226 3.64 4.98 6.63
N TYR A 227 4.62 5.87 6.68
CA TYR A 227 4.88 6.68 7.88
C TYR A 227 3.75 7.68 8.18
N ARG A 228 3.31 8.46 7.19
CA ARG A 228 2.24 9.45 7.39
C ARG A 228 0.91 8.79 7.77
N VAL A 229 0.63 7.60 7.23
CA VAL A 229 -0.57 6.82 7.59
C VAL A 229 -0.50 6.35 9.04
N LEU A 230 0.67 5.85 9.46
CA LEU A 230 0.92 5.46 10.86
C LEU A 230 0.78 6.66 11.82
N SER A 231 1.39 7.80 11.49
CA SER A 231 1.37 9.01 12.32
C SER A 231 -0.03 9.63 12.41
N ALA A 232 -0.72 9.76 11.27
CA ALA A 232 -2.05 10.36 11.23
C ALA A 232 -3.13 9.46 11.86
N LYS A 233 -2.88 8.14 11.97
CA LYS A 233 -3.87 7.13 12.38
C LYS A 233 -5.20 7.32 11.66
N LYS A 234 -5.14 7.75 10.40
CA LYS A 234 -6.29 8.11 9.59
C LYS A 234 -6.05 7.55 8.20
N SER A 235 -7.02 6.77 7.72
CA SER A 235 -7.01 6.29 6.35
C SER A 235 -6.98 7.50 5.41
N MET A 236 -5.98 7.56 4.53
CA MET A 236 -6.07 8.43 3.36
C MET A 236 -7.06 7.79 2.39
N ARG A 237 -7.93 8.63 1.78
CA ARG A 237 -9.00 8.16 0.87
C ARG A 237 -8.46 7.06 -0.06
N ALA A 238 -9.10 5.90 -0.02
CA ALA A 238 -8.78 4.69 -0.80
C ALA A 238 -7.61 3.80 -0.32
N LEU A 239 -7.04 4.02 0.86
CA LEU A 239 -5.98 3.17 1.41
C LEU A 239 -6.35 2.55 2.76
N SER A 240 -6.26 1.22 2.86
CA SER A 240 -6.30 0.52 4.16
C SER A 240 -5.15 1.01 5.04
N LEU A 241 -5.41 1.11 6.35
CA LEU A 241 -4.43 1.52 7.36
C LEU A 241 -3.28 0.52 7.51
N ASN A 242 -3.43 -0.71 6.97
CA ASN A 242 -2.50 -1.83 7.09
C ASN A 242 -1.92 -1.91 8.51
N VAL A 243 -2.82 -1.94 9.49
CA VAL A 243 -2.47 -1.91 10.92
C VAL A 243 -1.52 -3.04 11.30
N GLU A 244 -1.61 -4.15 10.57
CA GLU A 244 -0.73 -5.30 10.71
C GLU A 244 0.75 -4.95 10.54
N LEU A 245 1.04 -3.96 9.70
CA LEU A 245 2.40 -3.55 9.37
C LEU A 245 2.94 -2.47 10.30
N TRP A 246 2.13 -1.93 11.21
CA TRP A 246 2.56 -0.84 12.09
C TRP A 246 3.83 -1.14 12.90
N PRO A 247 4.04 -2.35 13.47
CA PRO A 247 5.29 -2.68 14.15
C PRO A 247 6.50 -2.58 13.21
N TYR A 248 6.39 -3.13 12.00
CA TYR A 248 7.47 -3.16 11.02
C TYR A 248 7.74 -1.80 10.38
N ILE A 249 6.71 -0.96 10.23
CA ILE A 249 6.88 0.44 9.79
C ILE A 249 7.65 1.23 10.84
N LYS A 250 7.39 1.00 12.14
CA LYS A 250 8.15 1.63 13.22
C LYS A 250 9.60 1.16 13.25
N GLU A 251 9.81 -0.14 13.06
CA GLU A 251 11.15 -0.73 12.97
C GLU A 251 11.94 -0.12 11.80
N ALA A 252 11.36 -0.07 10.61
CA ALA A 252 11.93 0.59 9.43
C ALA A 252 12.16 2.10 9.65
N GLN A 253 11.32 2.77 10.44
CA GLN A 253 11.53 4.18 10.78
C GLN A 253 12.74 4.35 11.72
N LEU A 254 12.84 3.49 12.74
CA LEU A 254 13.94 3.56 13.71
C LEU A 254 15.28 3.36 13.01
N SER A 255 15.37 2.37 12.12
CA SER A 255 16.57 2.13 11.31
C SER A 255 16.97 3.36 10.48
N CYS A 256 16.01 4.07 9.88
CA CYS A 256 16.30 5.31 9.15
C CYS A 256 16.69 6.50 10.06
N SER A 257 16.26 6.52 11.33
CA SER A 257 16.49 7.66 12.23
C SER A 257 17.79 7.58 13.03
N GLU A 258 18.28 6.38 13.35
CA GLU A 258 19.55 6.19 14.06
C GLU A 258 20.74 6.68 13.23
N GLU A 259 20.65 6.63 11.90
CA GLU A 259 21.65 7.17 10.97
C GLU A 259 21.66 8.73 10.91
N SER A 260 20.58 9.40 11.30
CA SER A 260 20.53 10.88 11.34
C SER A 260 21.27 11.50 12.54
N LEU A 261 21.68 10.67 13.50
CA LEU A 261 22.35 11.05 14.74
C LEU A 261 23.80 10.53 14.85
N ALA A 262 24.26 9.74 13.87
CA ALA A 262 25.62 9.22 13.75
C ALA A 262 26.44 10.05 12.75
#